data_AF-A0A438EV24-F1
#
_entry.id   AF-A0A438EV24-F1
#
_cell.length_a   1.000
_cell.length_b   1.000
_cell.length_c   1.000
_cell.angle_alpha   90.00
_cell.angle_beta   90.00
_cell.angle_gamma   90.00
#
_symmetry.space_group_name_H-M   'P 1'
#
loop_
_entity.id
_entity.type
_entity.pdbx_description
1 polymer ?
#
loop_
_entity_poly.entity_id
_entity_poly.type
_entity_poly.pdbx_seq_one_letter_code
_entity_poly.pdbx_strand_id
1 'polypeptide(L)'
;MGERGGSWLSWQVSFSQDGRVNALYSTPSMYVDAKHATNEEWPLKTHDYFPYADRINAYWTGYFTSRPALKRYVRMLSGYYLAARQLEFLAGRSSTGLNTFSLGML
;
A
#
# COMPACT_ATOMS: atom_id res chain seq x y z
N MET A 1 35.87 -15.90 -34.04
CA MET A 1 34.51 -15.57 -34.52
C MET A 1 33.56 -16.43 -33.70
N GLY A 2 32.84 -15.83 -32.75
CA GLY A 2 31.94 -16.52 -31.82
C GLY A 2 31.41 -15.49 -30.83
N GLU A 3 30.10 -15.27 -30.87
CA GLU A 3 29.46 -14.01 -30.55
C GLU A 3 29.32 -13.74 -29.05
N ARG A 4 29.76 -12.56 -28.60
CA ARG A 4 29.45 -12.00 -27.27
C ARG A 4 28.08 -11.32 -27.34
N GLY A 5 27.03 -12.14 -27.35
CA GLY A 5 25.64 -11.69 -27.30
C GLY A 5 25.15 -11.53 -25.86
N GLY A 6 24.87 -10.29 -25.47
CA GLY A 6 23.83 -9.93 -24.49
C GLY A 6 24.10 -10.17 -23.00
N SER A 7 24.50 -9.12 -22.28
CA SER A 7 24.08 -8.95 -20.87
C SER A 7 24.04 -7.46 -20.53
N TRP A 8 23.10 -6.76 -21.17
CA TRP A 8 22.64 -5.47 -20.71
C TRP A 8 21.44 -5.75 -19.81
N LEU A 9 21.67 -6.02 -18.52
CA LEU A 9 20.73 -6.05 -17.37
C LEU A 9 21.22 -7.05 -16.31
N SER A 10 22.26 -6.69 -15.54
CA SER A 10 22.46 -7.30 -14.22
C SER A 10 23.12 -6.28 -13.29
N TRP A 11 22.29 -5.41 -12.71
CA TRP A 11 22.65 -4.64 -11.52
C TRP A 11 22.12 -5.40 -10.29
N GLN A 12 22.76 -6.49 -9.92
CA GLN A 12 22.59 -7.06 -8.57
C GLN A 12 23.91 -6.89 -7.84
N VAL A 13 24.00 -5.84 -7.02
CA VAL A 13 25.11 -5.69 -6.07
C VAL A 13 24.78 -6.59 -4.88
N SER A 14 25.37 -7.79 -4.88
CA SER A 14 25.28 -8.77 -3.81
C SER A 14 26.60 -8.82 -3.05
N PHE A 15 26.55 -8.71 -1.73
CA PHE A 15 27.71 -8.88 -0.86
C PHE A 15 27.64 -10.24 -0.16
N SER A 16 28.70 -11.05 -0.34
CA SER A 16 28.89 -12.30 0.38
C SER A 16 30.36 -12.48 0.72
N GLN A 17 30.71 -12.38 2.01
CA GLN A 17 32.10 -12.44 2.49
C GLN A 17 32.60 -13.88 2.69
N ASP A 18 31.69 -14.80 3.03
CA ASP A 18 31.99 -16.19 3.43
C ASP A 18 31.09 -17.21 2.69
N GLY A 19 30.31 -16.77 1.69
CA GLY A 19 29.47 -17.63 0.84
C GLY A 19 28.25 -18.28 1.53
N ARG A 20 28.22 -18.34 2.86
CA ARG A 20 27.14 -18.98 3.64
C ARG A 20 25.83 -18.18 3.66
N VAL A 21 25.92 -16.85 3.49
CA VAL A 21 24.78 -15.93 3.44
C VAL A 21 25.01 -14.95 2.29
N ASN A 22 23.93 -14.58 1.62
CA ASN A 22 23.93 -13.57 0.59
C ASN A 22 23.07 -12.37 1.03
N ALA A 23 23.66 -11.17 1.01
CA ALA A 23 22.94 -9.92 1.26
C ALA A 23 22.89 -9.11 -0.04
N LEU A 24 21.72 -8.57 -0.37
CA LEU A 24 21.50 -7.77 -1.58
C LEU A 24 20.56 -6.61 -1.30
N TYR A 25 20.73 -5.51 -2.03
CA TYR A 25 19.75 -4.44 -2.06
C TYR A 25 18.49 -4.91 -2.79
N SER A 26 17.33 -4.75 -2.17
CA SER A 26 16.05 -5.22 -2.73
C SER A 26 14.93 -4.22 -2.51
N THR A 27 13.79 -4.52 -3.11
CA THR A 27 12.50 -3.90 -2.80
C THR A 27 11.59 -4.92 -2.09
N PRO A 28 10.53 -4.49 -1.40
CA PRO A 28 9.55 -5.42 -0.82
C PRO A 28 8.97 -6.39 -1.86
N SER A 29 8.72 -5.95 -3.09
CA SER A 29 8.22 -6.80 -4.18
C SER A 29 9.20 -7.93 -4.50
N MET A 30 10.49 -7.63 -4.65
CA MET A 30 11.51 -8.67 -4.93
C MET A 30 11.60 -9.72 -3.81
N TYR A 31 11.42 -9.31 -2.55
CA TYR A 31 11.41 -10.25 -1.43
C TYR A 31 10.17 -11.16 -1.46
N VAL A 32 8.99 -10.59 -1.75
CA VAL A 32 7.74 -11.36 -1.85
C VAL A 32 7.80 -12.33 -3.04
N ASP A 33 8.34 -11.91 -4.18
CA ASP A 33 8.54 -12.79 -5.35
C ASP A 33 9.45 -13.98 -5.01
N ALA A 34 10.57 -13.70 -4.31
CA ALA A 34 11.49 -14.73 -3.86
C ALA A 34 10.84 -15.69 -2.85
N LYS A 35 10.00 -15.18 -1.92
CA LYS A 35 9.23 -16.00 -0.97
C LYS A 35 8.15 -16.82 -1.63
N HIS A 36 7.48 -16.29 -2.64
CA HIS A 36 6.46 -17.02 -3.40
C HIS A 36 7.09 -18.13 -4.27
N ALA A 37 8.34 -17.97 -4.70
CA ALA A 37 9.08 -18.98 -5.44
C ALA A 37 9.56 -20.16 -4.57
N THR A 38 9.49 -20.07 -3.22
CA THR A 38 9.79 -21.21 -2.35
C THR A 38 8.59 -22.16 -2.29
N ASN A 39 8.83 -23.47 -2.26
CA ASN A 39 7.80 -24.48 -2.10
C ASN A 39 7.41 -24.63 -0.62
N GLU A 40 6.95 -23.55 -0.01
CA GLU A 40 6.54 -23.47 1.40
C GLU A 40 5.02 -23.29 1.51
N GLU A 41 4.42 -23.96 2.50
CA GLU A 41 3.02 -23.71 2.88
C GLU A 41 2.94 -22.61 3.94
N TRP A 42 2.01 -21.67 3.75
CA TRP A 42 1.83 -20.53 4.65
C TRP A 42 0.55 -20.69 5.48
N PRO A 43 0.59 -20.41 6.80
CA PRO A 43 -0.61 -20.48 7.63
C PRO A 43 -1.63 -19.40 7.23
N LEU A 44 -2.92 -19.77 7.25
CA LEU A 44 -4.01 -18.86 6.95
C LEU A 44 -4.30 -17.91 8.13
N LYS A 45 -4.40 -16.61 7.85
CA LYS A 45 -4.88 -15.58 8.79
C LYS A 45 -6.21 -14.98 8.28
N THR A 46 -7.27 -15.09 9.07
CA THR A 46 -8.64 -14.72 8.67
C THR A 46 -9.15 -13.41 9.26
N HIS A 47 -8.73 -13.08 10.49
CA HIS A 47 -9.20 -11.89 11.22
C HIS A 47 -8.21 -10.72 11.08
N ASP A 48 -8.61 -9.55 11.58
CA ASP A 48 -7.73 -8.37 11.63
C ASP A 48 -6.64 -8.47 12.71
N TYR A 49 -5.88 -7.38 12.86
CA TYR A 49 -4.81 -7.23 13.84
C TYR A 49 -5.16 -6.23 14.95
N PHE A 50 -6.45 -5.98 15.21
CA PHE A 50 -6.89 -5.06 16.26
C PHE A 50 -7.28 -5.79 17.56
N PRO A 51 -7.06 -5.16 18.73
CA PRO A 51 -6.31 -3.91 18.97
C PRO A 51 -4.79 -4.13 19.02
N TYR A 52 -4.02 -3.11 18.62
CA TYR A 52 -2.56 -3.13 18.71
C TYR A 52 -2.05 -2.68 20.08
N ALA A 53 -0.99 -3.32 20.57
CA ALA A 53 -0.22 -2.91 21.74
C ALA A 53 1.27 -3.21 21.51
N ASP A 54 2.14 -2.25 21.85
CA ASP A 54 3.61 -2.39 21.76
C ASP A 54 4.24 -2.89 23.06
N ARG A 55 3.53 -2.81 24.19
CA ARG A 55 3.93 -3.32 25.51
C ARG A 55 2.72 -3.66 26.38
N ILE A 56 2.97 -4.32 27.51
CA ILE A 56 1.93 -4.68 28.49
C ILE A 56 1.15 -3.42 28.90
N ASN A 57 -0.18 -3.49 28.85
CA ASN A 57 -1.12 -2.41 29.18
C ASN A 57 -1.01 -1.13 28.34
N ALA A 58 -0.33 -1.14 27.19
CA ALA A 58 -0.25 0.00 26.27
C ALA A 58 -1.03 -0.25 24.97
N TYR A 59 -2.35 -0.38 25.09
CA TYR A 59 -3.22 -0.57 23.93
C TYR A 59 -3.47 0.75 23.20
N TRP A 60 -3.29 0.75 21.89
CA TRP A 60 -3.48 1.92 21.04
C TRP A 60 -4.95 2.08 20.64
N THR A 61 -5.87 1.99 21.60
CA THR A 61 -7.33 2.12 21.35
C THR A 61 -7.82 3.56 21.48
N GLY A 62 -7.03 4.46 22.09
CA GLY A 62 -7.40 5.86 22.26
C GLY A 62 -7.59 6.64 20.95
N TYR A 63 -6.88 6.27 19.87
CA TYR A 63 -7.03 6.95 18.58
C TYR A 63 -8.40 6.68 17.93
N PHE A 64 -9.12 5.63 18.34
CA PHE A 64 -10.47 5.33 17.86
C PHE A 64 -11.45 6.47 18.16
N THR A 65 -11.31 7.16 19.29
CA THR A 65 -12.19 8.27 19.71
C THR A 65 -11.50 9.63 19.71
N SER A 66 -10.16 9.69 19.64
CA SER A 66 -9.41 10.95 19.57
C SER A 66 -9.89 11.84 18.42
N ARG A 67 -10.06 13.15 18.69
CA ARG A 67 -10.55 14.16 17.72
C ARG A 67 -11.91 13.77 17.09
N PRO A 68 -12.97 13.59 17.89
CA PRO A 68 -14.25 13.09 17.41
C PRO A 68 -14.92 14.02 16.39
N ALA A 69 -14.76 15.35 16.53
CA ALA A 69 -15.27 16.33 15.57
C ALA A 69 -14.69 16.14 14.17
N LEU A 70 -13.37 15.92 14.06
CA LEU A 70 -12.70 15.68 12.78
C LEU A 70 -13.16 14.37 12.14
N LYS A 71 -13.26 13.28 12.93
CA LYS A 71 -13.77 11.99 12.45
C LYS A 71 -15.20 12.11 11.90
N ARG A 72 -16.08 12.85 12.60
CA ARG A 72 -17.43 13.16 12.10
C ARG A 72 -17.38 13.95 10.80
N TYR A 73 -16.50 14.95 10.70
CA TYR A 73 -16.35 15.78 9.51
C TYR A 73 -15.95 14.94 8.27
N VAL A 74 -14.98 14.04 8.41
CA VAL A 74 -14.59 13.09 7.35
C VAL A 74 -15.77 12.22 6.90
N ARG A 75 -16.57 11.69 7.83
CA ARG A 75 -17.73 10.84 7.47
C ARG A 75 -18.82 11.62 6.72
N MET A 76 -19.08 12.87 7.11
CA MET A 76 -20.05 13.73 6.44
C MET A 76 -19.56 14.11 5.03
N LEU A 77 -18.32 14.58 4.92
CA LEU A 77 -17.73 14.96 3.63
C LEU A 77 -17.60 13.79 2.66
N SER A 78 -17.30 12.58 3.15
CA SER A 78 -17.32 11.36 2.33
C SER A 78 -18.70 11.10 1.71
N GLY A 79 -19.79 11.33 2.47
CA GLY A 79 -21.15 11.25 1.96
C GLY A 79 -21.47 12.31 0.90
N TYR A 80 -21.10 13.57 1.17
CA TYR A 80 -21.26 14.66 0.20
C TYR A 80 -20.48 14.41 -1.08
N TYR A 81 -19.25 13.89 -0.98
CA TYR A 81 -18.41 13.56 -2.13
C TYR A 81 -19.06 12.49 -3.02
N LEU A 82 -19.62 11.44 -2.42
CA LEU A 82 -20.34 10.41 -3.17
C LEU A 82 -21.58 10.97 -3.88
N ALA A 83 -22.39 11.79 -3.20
CA ALA A 83 -23.55 12.43 -3.80
C ALA A 83 -23.17 13.38 -4.95
N ALA A 84 -22.11 14.18 -4.77
CA ALA A 84 -21.60 15.07 -5.81
C ALA A 84 -21.17 14.29 -7.06
N ARG A 85 -20.50 13.14 -6.91
CA ARG A 85 -20.11 12.27 -8.04
C ARG A 85 -21.32 11.68 -8.76
N GLN A 86 -22.36 11.29 -8.03
CA GLN A 86 -23.61 10.80 -8.63
C GLN A 86 -24.32 11.89 -9.43
N LEU A 87 -24.41 13.10 -8.87
CA LEU A 87 -25.00 14.25 -9.57
C LEU A 87 -24.19 14.65 -10.81
N GLU A 88 -22.87 14.69 -10.71
CA GLU A 88 -21.98 14.98 -11.86
C GLU A 88 -22.16 13.95 -12.98
N PHE A 89 -22.32 12.68 -12.63
CA PHE A 89 -22.59 11.63 -13.61
C PHE A 89 -23.95 11.82 -14.30
N LEU A 90 -25.00 12.11 -13.54
CA LEU A 90 -26.36 12.27 -14.06
C LEU A 90 -26.57 13.56 -14.86
N ALA A 91 -25.97 14.67 -14.43
CA ALA A 91 -26.09 15.96 -15.10
C ALA A 91 -25.27 16.03 -16.40
N GLY A 92 -24.41 15.03 -16.66
CA GLY A 92 -23.44 15.06 -17.74
C GLY A 92 -22.23 15.91 -17.36
N ARG A 93 -21.04 15.29 -17.43
CA ARG A 93 -19.79 15.94 -17.02
C ARG A 93 -19.48 17.13 -17.91
N SER A 94 -19.52 18.34 -17.36
CA SER A 94 -19.04 19.54 -18.06
C SER A 94 -17.51 19.53 -18.16
N SER A 95 -16.96 19.77 -19.34
CA SER A 95 -15.51 19.90 -19.55
C SER A 95 -14.92 21.21 -19.04
N THR A 96 -15.77 22.20 -18.73
CA THR A 96 -15.38 23.57 -18.37
C THR A 96 -15.91 24.03 -17.00
N GLY A 97 -16.68 23.17 -16.31
CA GLY A 97 -17.29 23.46 -15.01
C GLY A 97 -16.58 22.82 -13.81
N LEU A 98 -17.10 23.10 -12.60
CA LEU A 98 -16.64 22.46 -11.36
C LEU A 98 -16.89 20.95 -11.44
N ASN A 99 -15.84 20.16 -11.25
CA ASN A 99 -15.89 18.70 -11.27
C ASN A 99 -15.33 18.11 -9.97
N THR A 100 -15.69 16.86 -9.66
CA THR A 100 -15.24 16.20 -8.42
C THR A 100 -13.79 15.73 -8.45
N PHE A 101 -13.11 15.78 -9.60
CA PHE A 101 -11.74 15.29 -9.77
C PHE A 101 -10.72 15.94 -8.82
N SER A 102 -10.86 17.23 -8.54
CA SER A 102 -9.98 17.95 -7.63
C SER A 102 -10.16 17.57 -6.16
N LEU A 103 -11.32 17.01 -5.79
CA LEU A 103 -11.61 16.59 -4.42
C LEU A 103 -10.99 15.22 -4.07
N GLY A 104 -10.60 14.42 -5.06
CA GLY A 104 -10.09 13.06 -4.87
C GLY A 104 -8.56 12.93 -4.87
N MET A 105 -7.83 14.02 -5.08
CA MET A 105 -6.36 14.06 -5.19
C MET A 105 -5.70 14.88 -4.06
N LEU A 106 -6.03 14.55 -2.81
CA LEU A 106 -5.21 14.84 -1.63
C LEU A 106 -4.97 13.53 -0.88
#